data_AF-A0A972UF74-F1
#
_entry.id   AF-A0A972UF74-F1
#
_cell.length_a   1.000
_cell.length_b   1.000
_cell.length_c   1.000
_cell.angle_alpha   90.00
_cell.angle_beta   90.00
_cell.angle_gamma   90.00
#
_symmetry.space_group_name_H-M   'P 1'
#
loop_
_entity.id
_entity.type
_entity.pdbx_description
1 polymer ?
#
loop_
_entity_poly.entity_id
_entity_poly.type
_entity_poly.pdbx_seq_one_letter_code
_entity_poly.pdbx_strand_id
1 'polypeptide(L)'
;MYKILGTVGALTLLGACGYVDKYEEAVYDMEPTYCYKSIGGVACYKEPYHRDEKRIVNYFGPHPSRFDKPEPAEAAPHSPPQMINYWVKDAEPIPRPAPTGKVSELPWLDPELVKLEAEKNEFTRQAANPKGTQALLKNMGIGPHGEIDLKTGPRPMVSVRPKVQATAPKAAPVPPVIEVDVN
;
A
#
# COMPACT_ATOMS: atom_id res chain seq x y z
N MET A 1 -17.62 -60.76 -37.73
CA MET A 1 -17.60 -59.30 -37.50
C MET A 1 -18.13 -58.89 -36.12
N TYR A 2 -19.22 -59.47 -35.59
CA TYR A 2 -19.74 -59.13 -34.26
C TYR A 2 -18.81 -59.42 -33.06
N LYS A 3 -17.92 -60.42 -33.17
CA LYS A 3 -16.95 -60.74 -32.10
C LYS A 3 -15.89 -59.64 -31.89
N ILE A 4 -15.56 -58.86 -32.92
CA ILE A 4 -14.56 -57.77 -32.83
C ILE A 4 -15.19 -56.50 -32.26
N LEU A 5 -16.49 -56.24 -32.54
CA LEU A 5 -17.20 -55.11 -31.93
C LEU A 5 -17.36 -55.27 -30.40
N GLY A 6 -17.60 -56.50 -29.92
CA GLY A 6 -17.76 -56.76 -28.48
C GLY A 6 -16.49 -56.50 -27.67
N THR A 7 -15.31 -56.81 -28.23
CA THR A 7 -14.04 -56.63 -27.51
C THR A 7 -13.61 -55.16 -27.46
N VAL A 8 -13.88 -54.38 -28.51
CA VAL A 8 -13.56 -52.94 -28.53
C VAL A 8 -14.47 -52.17 -27.56
N GLY A 9 -15.76 -52.52 -27.48
CA GLY A 9 -16.68 -51.89 -26.53
C GLY A 9 -16.37 -52.18 -25.06
N ALA A 10 -15.85 -53.37 -24.74
CA ALA A 10 -15.45 -53.71 -23.38
C ALA A 10 -14.17 -52.96 -22.94
N LEU A 11 -13.21 -52.76 -23.85
CA LEU A 11 -11.97 -52.04 -23.58
C LEU A 11 -12.18 -50.54 -23.35
N THR A 12 -13.15 -49.91 -24.01
CA THR A 12 -13.48 -48.49 -23.77
C THR A 12 -14.25 -48.27 -22.46
N LEU A 13 -15.08 -49.24 -22.04
CA LEU A 13 -15.78 -49.18 -20.75
C LEU A 13 -14.84 -49.37 -19.55
N LEU A 14 -13.78 -50.18 -19.67
CA LEU A 14 -12.79 -50.37 -18.60
C LEU A 14 -11.80 -49.20 -18.46
N GLY A 15 -11.61 -48.39 -19.51
CA GLY A 15 -10.76 -47.20 -19.47
C GLY A 15 -11.41 -45.94 -18.88
N ALA A 16 -12.73 -45.96 -18.63
CA ALA A 16 -13.49 -44.84 -18.08
C ALA A 16 -13.62 -44.87 -16.55
N CYS A 17 -13.12 -45.91 -15.88
CA CYS A 17 -12.96 -45.89 -14.42
C CYS A 17 -11.78 -44.99 -14.07
N GLY A 18 -12.10 -43.76 -13.65
CA GLY A 18 -11.15 -42.73 -13.26
C GLY A 18 -10.09 -43.30 -12.31
N TYR A 19 -8.84 -43.22 -12.74
CA TYR A 19 -7.69 -43.60 -11.95
C TYR A 19 -7.58 -42.62 -10.76
N VAL A 20 -8.15 -43.01 -9.61
CA VAL A 20 -7.89 -42.34 -8.34
C VAL A 20 -6.50 -42.79 -7.92
N ASP A 21 -5.58 -41.85 -7.80
CA ASP A 21 -4.24 -42.16 -7.35
C ASP A 21 -4.32 -42.65 -5.90
N LYS A 22 -3.64 -43.76 -5.56
CA LYS A 22 -3.66 -44.34 -4.21
C LYS A 22 -3.15 -43.35 -3.15
N TYR A 23 -2.36 -42.38 -3.57
CA TYR A 23 -1.94 -41.26 -2.73
C TYR A 23 -3.11 -40.33 -2.35
N GLU A 24 -4.01 -40.03 -3.28
CA GLU A 24 -5.16 -39.17 -3.01
C GLU A 24 -6.15 -39.85 -2.05
N GLU A 25 -6.34 -41.17 -2.17
CA GLU A 25 -7.22 -41.95 -1.27
C GLU A 25 -6.72 -41.95 0.18
N ALA A 26 -5.41 -42.00 0.40
CA ALA A 26 -4.81 -41.98 1.74
C ALA A 26 -4.78 -40.59 2.40
N VAL A 27 -4.92 -39.52 1.61
CA VAL A 27 -4.80 -38.12 2.07
C VAL A 27 -6.15 -37.40 2.02
N TYR A 28 -7.23 -38.08 1.63
CA TYR A 28 -8.56 -37.49 1.46
C TYR A 28 -9.17 -36.97 2.77
N ASP A 29 -8.79 -37.57 3.91
CA ASP A 29 -9.27 -37.17 5.25
C ASP A 29 -8.46 -36.00 5.87
N MET A 30 -7.36 -35.59 5.24
CA MET A 30 -6.49 -34.51 5.70
C MET A 30 -6.87 -33.18 5.04
N GLU A 31 -6.70 -32.05 5.75
CA GLU A 31 -6.94 -30.73 5.15
C GLU A 31 -5.99 -30.53 3.94
N PRO A 32 -6.54 -30.30 2.72
CA PRO A 32 -5.71 -30.15 1.54
C PRO A 32 -4.86 -28.89 1.66
N THR A 33 -3.61 -28.98 1.22
CA THR A 33 -2.63 -27.88 1.32
C THR A 33 -1.85 -27.76 0.03
N TYR A 34 -1.90 -26.59 -0.60
CA TYR A 34 -1.24 -26.29 -1.87
C TYR A 34 -0.17 -25.22 -1.66
N CYS A 35 1.10 -25.58 -1.85
CA CYS A 35 2.23 -24.71 -1.58
C CYS A 35 2.86 -24.18 -2.88
N TYR A 36 2.99 -22.87 -2.98
CA TYR A 36 3.48 -22.16 -4.16
C TYR A 36 4.73 -21.33 -3.86
N LYS A 37 5.60 -21.20 -4.86
CA LYS A 37 6.78 -20.35 -4.78
C LYS A 37 6.40 -18.88 -4.97
N SER A 38 6.50 -18.11 -3.89
CA SER A 38 6.37 -16.65 -3.88
C SER A 38 7.73 -15.96 -4.04
N ILE A 39 7.73 -14.62 -4.11
CA ILE A 39 8.96 -13.82 -4.21
C ILE A 39 9.80 -13.92 -2.91
N GLY A 40 9.15 -14.08 -1.75
CA GLY A 40 9.81 -14.08 -0.44
C GLY A 40 9.88 -15.44 0.27
N GLY A 41 9.34 -16.52 -0.32
CA GLY A 41 9.28 -17.83 0.33
C GLY A 41 8.23 -18.76 -0.28
N VAL A 42 7.82 -19.79 0.45
CA VAL A 42 6.73 -20.70 0.06
C VAL A 42 5.45 -20.25 0.76
N ALA A 43 4.37 -20.03 0.00
CA ALA A 43 3.06 -19.71 0.53
C ALA A 43 2.13 -20.91 0.33
N CYS A 44 1.46 -21.36 1.40
CA CYS A 44 0.57 -22.51 1.36
C CYS A 44 -0.88 -22.09 1.58
N TYR A 45 -1.78 -22.66 0.78
CA TYR A 45 -3.21 -22.35 0.80
C TYR A 45 -4.04 -23.63 0.96
N LYS A 46 -5.24 -23.50 1.52
CA LYS A 46 -6.20 -24.61 1.63
C LYS A 46 -6.82 -25.00 0.28
N GLU A 47 -6.93 -24.03 -0.62
CA GLU A 47 -7.49 -24.20 -1.97
C GLU A 47 -6.41 -23.93 -3.02
N PRO A 48 -6.50 -24.55 -4.20
CA PRO A 48 -5.53 -24.33 -5.27
C PRO A 48 -5.64 -22.89 -5.80
N TYR A 49 -4.50 -22.20 -5.83
CA TYR A 49 -4.43 -20.85 -6.38
C TYR A 49 -4.12 -20.91 -7.88
N HIS A 50 -5.17 -20.82 -8.69
CA HIS A 50 -5.10 -20.98 -10.15
C HIS A 50 -4.19 -19.97 -10.88
N ARG A 51 -3.95 -18.79 -10.27
CA ARG A 51 -3.03 -17.78 -10.82
C ARG A 51 -1.57 -18.27 -10.86
N ASP A 52 -1.16 -19.03 -9.85
CA ASP A 52 0.23 -19.44 -9.65
C ASP A 52 0.45 -20.95 -9.92
N GLU A 53 -0.43 -21.61 -10.68
CA GLU A 53 -0.32 -23.05 -11.02
C GLU A 53 1.07 -23.48 -11.49
N LYS A 54 1.76 -22.63 -12.25
CA LYS A 54 3.11 -22.91 -12.79
C LYS A 54 4.22 -22.85 -11.74
N ARG A 55 3.91 -22.42 -10.52
CA ARG A 55 4.84 -22.18 -9.42
C ARG A 55 4.57 -23.09 -8.22
N ILE A 56 3.78 -24.15 -8.41
CA ILE A 56 3.52 -25.11 -7.34
C ILE A 56 4.81 -25.85 -6.97
N VAL A 57 5.09 -25.93 -5.68
CA VAL A 57 6.25 -26.64 -5.12
C VAL A 57 5.84 -28.02 -4.65
N ASN A 58 4.72 -28.09 -3.92
CA ASN A 58 4.14 -29.34 -3.45
C ASN A 58 2.64 -29.16 -3.19
N TYR A 59 1.88 -30.25 -3.17
CA TYR A 59 0.50 -30.28 -2.74
C TYR A 59 0.20 -31.54 -1.93
N PHE A 60 -0.71 -31.41 -0.97
CA PHE A 60 -1.32 -32.52 -0.22
C PHE A 60 -2.81 -32.53 -0.54
N GLY A 61 -3.32 -33.65 -1.04
CA GLY A 61 -4.72 -33.81 -1.46
C GLY A 61 -4.90 -33.94 -2.98
N PRO A 62 -6.10 -33.65 -3.51
CA PRO A 62 -6.39 -33.82 -4.93
C PRO A 62 -5.57 -32.85 -5.79
N HIS A 63 -5.11 -33.32 -6.95
CA HIS A 63 -4.30 -32.50 -7.85
C HIS A 63 -5.03 -31.20 -8.25
N PRO A 64 -4.35 -30.02 -8.25
CA PRO A 64 -4.98 -28.71 -8.49
C PRO A 64 -5.68 -28.58 -9.85
N SER A 65 -5.33 -29.42 -10.84
CA SER A 65 -6.00 -29.44 -12.15
C SER A 65 -7.41 -30.04 -12.13
N ARG A 66 -7.84 -30.64 -11.01
CA ARG A 66 -9.22 -31.12 -10.84
C ARG A 66 -10.20 -30.01 -10.51
N PHE A 67 -9.70 -28.86 -10.09
CA PHE A 67 -10.52 -27.70 -9.73
C PHE A 67 -10.76 -26.84 -10.96
N ASP A 68 -11.99 -26.36 -11.10
CA ASP A 68 -12.37 -25.48 -12.21
C ASP A 68 -11.65 -24.14 -12.08
N LYS A 69 -11.00 -23.73 -13.17
CA LYS A 69 -10.35 -22.42 -13.21
C LYS A 69 -11.42 -21.34 -13.19
N PRO A 70 -11.28 -20.31 -12.35
CA PRO A 70 -12.20 -19.19 -12.37
C PRO A 70 -12.21 -18.55 -13.76
N GLU A 71 -13.39 -18.10 -14.18
CA GLU A 71 -13.54 -17.40 -15.46
C GLU A 71 -12.58 -16.20 -15.49
N PRO A 72 -11.84 -15.98 -16.59
CA PRO A 72 -10.96 -14.82 -16.70
C PRO A 72 -11.77 -13.56 -16.46
N ALA A 73 -11.24 -12.66 -15.63
CA ALA A 73 -11.89 -11.39 -15.36
C ALA A 73 -12.20 -10.67 -16.68
N GLU A 74 -13.41 -10.10 -16.79
CA GLU A 74 -13.81 -9.31 -17.95
C GLU A 74 -12.74 -8.24 -18.20
N ALA A 75 -12.25 -8.17 -19.44
CA ALA A 75 -11.23 -7.22 -19.80
C ALA A 75 -11.73 -5.83 -19.44
N ALA A 76 -10.98 -5.13 -18.58
CA ALA A 76 -11.36 -3.79 -18.18
C ALA A 76 -11.52 -2.94 -19.46
N PRO A 77 -12.54 -2.05 -19.51
CA PRO A 77 -12.82 -1.20 -20.68
C PRO A 77 -11.79 -0.07 -20.75
N HIS A 78 -10.52 -0.43 -20.92
CA HIS A 78 -9.42 0.48 -21.14
C HIS A 78 -9.26 0.62 -22.66
N SER A 79 -9.92 1.63 -23.22
CA SER A 79 -9.51 2.13 -24.52
C SER A 79 -8.18 2.86 -24.34
N PRO A 80 -7.16 2.64 -25.19
CA PRO A 80 -6.04 3.54 -25.23
C PRO A 80 -6.55 4.97 -25.52
N PRO A 81 -5.87 6.00 -25.01
CA PRO A 81 -6.16 7.37 -25.43
C PRO A 81 -5.97 7.49 -26.95
N GLN A 82 -6.70 8.40 -27.59
CA GLN A 82 -6.50 8.69 -29.01
C GLN A 82 -5.04 9.09 -29.24
N MET A 83 -4.44 8.62 -30.35
CA MET A 83 -3.09 9.05 -30.71
C MET A 83 -3.10 10.55 -31.02
N ILE A 84 -2.39 11.32 -30.20
CA ILE A 84 -2.19 12.75 -30.42
C ILE A 84 -0.92 12.89 -31.26
N ASN A 85 -1.03 13.42 -32.48
CA ASN A 85 0.10 13.56 -33.43
C ASN A 85 1.03 14.75 -33.15
N TYR A 86 0.82 15.45 -32.04
CA TYR A 86 1.64 16.60 -31.66
C TYR A 86 2.15 16.43 -30.23
N TRP A 87 3.39 16.81 -30.03
CA TRP A 87 4.00 16.89 -28.72
C TRP A 87 3.64 18.25 -28.11
N VAL A 88 2.89 18.26 -27.01
CA VAL A 88 2.78 19.45 -26.16
C VAL A 88 4.04 19.47 -25.29
N LYS A 89 4.97 20.35 -25.62
CA LYS A 89 6.05 20.67 -24.68
C LYS A 89 5.40 21.37 -23.49
N ASP A 90 5.53 20.78 -22.31
CA ASP A 90 5.28 21.53 -21.08
C ASP A 90 6.15 22.81 -21.12
N ALA A 91 5.59 23.93 -20.66
CA ALA A 91 6.33 25.18 -20.60
C ALA A 91 7.62 24.93 -19.81
N GLU A 92 8.78 25.26 -20.42
CA GLU A 92 10.07 25.09 -19.75
C GLU A 92 10.02 25.85 -18.41
N PRO A 93 10.51 25.22 -17.32
CA PRO A 93 10.51 25.87 -16.03
C PRO A 93 11.33 27.16 -16.14
N ILE A 94 10.73 28.28 -15.72
CA ILE A 94 11.42 29.58 -15.70
C ILE A 94 12.71 29.42 -14.88
N PRO A 95 13.89 29.79 -15.41
CA PRO A 95 15.14 29.71 -14.68
C PRO A 95 15.03 30.49 -13.36
N ARG A 96 15.17 29.77 -12.24
CA ARG A 96 15.21 30.38 -10.91
C ARG A 96 16.66 30.50 -10.46
N PRO A 97 17.04 31.57 -9.72
CA PRO A 97 18.36 31.65 -9.13
C PRO A 97 18.60 30.46 -8.19
N ALA A 98 19.84 30.00 -8.10
CA ALA A 98 20.22 28.93 -7.19
C ALA A 98 19.94 29.35 -5.74
N PRO A 99 19.38 28.46 -4.89
CA PRO A 99 19.08 28.78 -3.50
C PRO A 99 20.39 29.08 -2.76
N THR A 100 20.47 30.23 -2.07
CA THR A 100 21.71 30.67 -1.39
C THR A 100 21.92 30.02 -0.02
N GLY A 101 21.24 28.90 0.23
CA GLY A 101 21.29 28.17 1.51
C GLY A 101 20.34 28.70 2.58
N LYS A 102 19.52 29.72 2.30
CA LYS A 102 18.43 30.13 3.20
C LYS A 102 17.22 29.22 3.00
N VAL A 103 16.73 28.63 4.09
CA VAL A 103 15.57 27.72 4.10
C VAL A 103 14.32 28.40 3.52
N SER A 104 14.21 29.72 3.68
CA SER A 104 13.15 30.54 3.11
C SER A 104 13.18 30.71 1.59
N GLU A 105 14.28 30.34 0.93
CA GLU A 105 14.45 30.42 -0.52
C GLU A 105 14.22 29.05 -1.20
N LEU A 106 13.85 28.00 -0.45
CA LEU A 106 13.64 26.66 -0.99
C LEU A 106 12.25 26.55 -1.66
N PRO A 107 12.16 26.26 -2.97
CA PRO A 107 10.92 26.33 -3.73
C PRO A 107 9.91 25.21 -3.45
N TRP A 108 10.31 24.17 -2.71
CA TRP A 108 9.44 23.05 -2.33
C TRP A 108 8.92 23.16 -0.89
N LEU A 109 9.29 24.22 -0.16
CA LEU A 109 8.87 24.44 1.21
C LEU A 109 7.68 25.41 1.22
N ASP A 110 6.62 25.05 1.95
CA ASP A 110 5.46 25.91 2.11
C ASP A 110 5.88 27.21 2.83
N PRO A 111 5.59 28.40 2.29
CA PRO A 111 5.96 29.66 2.91
C PRO A 111 5.40 29.83 4.33
N GLU A 112 4.30 29.15 4.68
CA GLU A 112 3.79 29.15 6.06
C GLU A 112 4.68 28.33 7.00
N LEU A 113 5.17 27.17 6.55
CA LEU A 113 6.04 26.31 7.34
C LEU A 113 7.40 26.97 7.60
N VAL A 114 7.95 27.68 6.60
CA VAL A 114 9.17 28.47 6.72
C VAL A 114 9.05 29.54 7.82
N LYS A 115 7.91 30.26 7.85
CA LYS A 115 7.67 31.31 8.85
C LYS A 115 7.58 30.72 10.26
N LEU A 116 6.87 29.60 10.41
CA LEU A 116 6.75 28.90 11.69
C LEU A 116 8.11 28.43 12.21
N GLU A 117 8.97 27.88 11.35
CA GLU A 117 10.32 27.47 11.74
C GLU A 117 11.20 28.67 12.11
N ALA A 118 11.10 29.78 11.37
CA ALA A 118 11.83 31.01 11.68
C ALA A 118 11.40 31.61 13.02
N GLU A 119 10.10 31.69 13.29
CA GLU A 119 9.54 32.15 14.57
C GLU A 119 9.97 31.24 15.73
N LYS A 120 9.95 29.91 15.53
CA LYS A 120 10.42 28.94 16.53
C LYS A 120 11.90 29.12 16.85
N ASN A 121 12.75 29.32 15.85
CA ASN A 121 14.18 29.55 16.04
C ASN A 121 14.48 30.90 16.70
N GLU A 122 13.68 31.93 16.40
CA GLU A 122 13.78 33.21 17.06
C GLU A 122 13.36 33.11 18.53
N PHE A 123 12.26 32.40 18.83
CA PHE A 123 11.81 32.15 20.18
C PHE A 123 12.87 31.42 21.01
N THR A 124 13.47 30.35 20.49
CA THR A 124 14.54 29.60 21.19
C THR A 124 15.77 30.47 21.43
N ARG A 125 16.16 31.32 20.46
CA ARG A 125 17.26 32.27 20.62
C ARG A 125 16.97 33.32 21.71
N GLN A 126 15.76 33.87 21.74
CA GLN A 126 15.36 34.85 22.75
C GLN A 126 15.24 34.20 24.14
N ALA A 127 14.79 32.95 24.23
CA ALA A 127 14.71 32.22 25.49
C ALA A 127 16.08 31.81 26.07
N ALA A 128 17.12 31.71 25.25
CA ALA A 128 18.44 31.23 25.66
C ALA A 128 19.24 32.22 26.54
N ASN A 129 18.93 33.52 26.52
CA ASN A 129 19.68 34.55 27.24
C ASN A 129 18.75 35.41 28.10
N PRO A 130 19.15 35.85 29.32
CA PRO A 130 18.27 36.60 30.23
C PRO A 130 17.81 37.94 29.65
N LYS A 131 18.67 38.62 28.88
CA LYS A 131 18.29 39.83 28.12
C LYS A 131 17.28 39.55 27.01
N GLY A 132 17.39 38.38 26.37
CA GLY A 132 16.45 37.93 25.35
C GLY A 132 15.09 37.58 25.95
N THR A 133 15.07 36.95 27.13
CA THR A 133 13.83 36.62 27.85
C THR A 133 13.07 37.88 28.24
N GLN A 134 13.76 38.92 28.69
CA GLN A 134 13.13 40.22 28.97
C GLN A 134 12.53 40.87 27.71
N ALA A 135 13.20 40.78 26.56
CA ALA A 135 12.67 41.27 25.30
C ALA A 135 11.44 40.48 24.85
N LEU A 136 11.45 39.16 25.00
CA LEU A 136 10.31 38.28 24.74
C LEU A 136 9.12 38.60 25.64
N LEU A 137 9.35 38.74 26.95
CA LEU A 137 8.34 39.14 27.93
C LEU A 137 7.72 40.50 27.56
N LYS A 138 8.56 41.47 27.20
CA LYS A 138 8.10 42.79 26.74
C LYS A 138 7.23 42.69 25.47
N ASN A 139 7.59 41.83 24.52
CA ASN A 139 6.79 41.57 23.32
C ASN A 139 5.45 40.88 23.64
N MET A 140 5.39 40.12 24.73
CA MET A 140 4.17 39.53 25.28
C MET A 140 3.37 40.52 26.17
N GLY A 141 3.81 41.78 26.29
CA GLY A 141 3.16 42.78 27.14
C GLY A 141 3.45 42.64 28.63
N ILE A 142 4.45 41.85 29.01
CA ILE A 142 4.88 41.61 30.39
C ILE A 142 6.07 42.53 30.69
N GLY A 143 5.85 43.52 31.54
CA GLY A 143 6.84 44.48 31.98
C GLY A 143 7.95 43.84 32.83
N PRO A 144 9.06 44.57 33.07
CA PRO A 144 10.23 44.07 33.81
C PRO A 144 9.94 43.67 35.28
N HIS A 145 8.80 44.13 35.82
CA HIS A 145 8.31 43.81 37.17
C HIS A 145 7.08 42.89 37.17
N GLY A 146 6.74 42.26 36.05
CA GLY A 146 5.56 41.37 35.93
C GLY A 146 4.22 42.08 35.72
N GLU A 147 4.24 43.37 35.40
CA GLU A 147 3.04 44.15 35.09
C GLU A 147 2.54 43.84 33.67
N ILE A 148 1.24 43.56 33.51
CA ILE A 148 0.64 43.20 32.22
C ILE A 148 -0.01 44.45 31.62
N ASP A 149 0.55 44.99 30.55
CA ASP A 149 -0.05 46.12 29.83
C ASP A 149 -1.00 45.61 28.73
N LEU A 150 -2.30 45.62 29.04
CA LEU A 150 -3.36 45.14 28.14
C LEU A 150 -3.53 45.99 26.87
N LYS A 151 -2.85 47.14 26.73
CA LYS A 151 -2.97 48.02 25.55
C LYS A 151 -2.05 47.62 24.40
N THR A 152 -1.03 46.80 24.64
CA THR A 152 0.02 46.40 23.67
C THR A 152 0.04 44.90 23.39
N GLY A 153 -0.91 44.13 23.93
CA GLY A 153 -0.96 42.68 23.78
C GLY A 153 -1.17 42.21 22.33
N PRO A 154 -0.52 41.11 21.91
CA PRO A 154 -0.67 40.57 20.56
C PRO A 154 -2.11 40.14 20.29
N ARG A 155 -2.59 40.40 19.06
CA ARG A 155 -3.89 39.92 18.58
C ARG A 155 -3.95 38.39 18.75
N PRO A 156 -5.09 37.83 19.16
CA PRO A 156 -5.21 36.39 19.40
C PRO A 156 -4.84 35.63 18.13
N MET A 157 -3.89 34.70 18.24
CA MET A 157 -3.64 33.71 17.19
C MET A 157 -4.92 32.90 17.01
N VAL A 158 -5.58 33.10 15.87
CA VAL A 158 -6.68 32.23 15.45
C VAL A 158 -6.09 30.83 15.27
N SER A 159 -6.47 29.93 16.16
CA SER A 159 -6.16 28.50 16.05
C SER A 159 -6.83 27.95 14.80
N VAL A 160 -6.12 27.96 13.67
CA VAL A 160 -6.54 27.20 12.48
C VAL A 160 -6.12 25.76 12.74
N ARG A 161 -7.02 24.97 13.33
CA ARG A 161 -6.88 23.51 13.32
C ARG A 161 -7.01 23.04 11.86
N PRO A 162 -6.01 22.35 11.28
CA PRO A 162 -6.22 21.67 10.02
C PRO A 162 -7.31 20.61 10.22
N LYS A 163 -8.40 20.74 9.46
CA LYS A 163 -9.47 19.74 9.42
C LYS A 163 -8.91 18.53 8.67
N VAL A 164 -8.37 17.57 9.42
CA VAL A 164 -8.00 16.26 8.88
C VAL A 164 -9.30 15.57 8.47
N GLN A 165 -9.61 15.64 7.19
CA GLN A 165 -10.72 14.92 6.59
C GLN A 165 -10.28 13.46 6.46
N ALA A 166 -10.61 12.66 7.47
CA ALA A 166 -10.40 11.21 7.43
C ALA A 166 -11.31 10.61 6.35
N THR A 167 -10.78 10.45 5.13
CA THR A 167 -11.37 9.54 4.16
C THR A 167 -11.07 8.13 4.62
N ALA A 168 -12.11 7.42 5.06
CA ALA A 168 -12.03 6.01 5.41
C ALA A 168 -11.49 5.20 4.20
N PRO A 169 -10.46 4.36 4.37
CA PRO A 169 -10.10 3.40 3.35
C PRO A 169 -11.24 2.39 3.20
N LYS A 170 -11.77 2.26 1.98
CA LYS A 170 -12.64 1.13 1.61
C LYS A 170 -11.87 -0.15 1.92
N ALA A 171 -12.44 -0.99 2.78
CA ALA A 171 -11.91 -2.30 3.09
C ALA A 171 -11.83 -3.15 1.81
N ALA A 172 -10.61 -3.48 1.39
CA ALA A 172 -10.39 -4.62 0.52
C ALA A 172 -10.52 -5.90 1.36
N PRO A 173 -11.08 -6.99 0.82
CA PRO A 173 -11.18 -8.25 1.54
C PRO A 173 -9.76 -8.78 1.83
N VAL A 174 -9.45 -8.90 3.12
CA VAL A 174 -8.21 -9.52 3.62
C VAL A 174 -8.35 -11.04 3.45
N PRO A 175 -7.44 -11.72 2.73
CA PRO A 175 -7.44 -13.18 2.71
C PRO A 175 -7.01 -13.72 4.08
N PRO A 176 -7.52 -14.87 4.54
CA PRO A 176 -7.05 -15.50 5.76
C PRO A 176 -5.62 -15.99 5.54
N VAL A 177 -4.64 -15.24 6.05
CA VAL A 177 -3.24 -15.65 6.16
C VAL A 177 -3.15 -16.53 7.41
N ILE A 178 -2.75 -17.78 7.23
CA ILE A 178 -2.30 -18.62 8.33
C ILE A 178 -0.77 -18.56 8.29
N GLU A 179 -0.18 -17.81 9.23
CA GLU A 179 1.24 -17.90 9.53
C GLU A 179 1.47 -19.27 10.17
N VAL A 180 2.08 -20.18 9.42
CA VAL A 180 2.54 -21.46 9.97
C VAL A 180 3.93 -21.19 10.52
N ASP A 181 4.02 -21.07 11.85
CA ASP A 181 5.28 -21.00 12.59
C ASP A 181 5.99 -22.35 12.44
N VAL A 182 7.12 -22.36 11.74
CA VAL A 182 7.96 -23.55 11.58
C VAL A 182 8.99 -23.51 12.70
N ASN A 183 8.78 -24.35 13.70
CA ASN A 183 9.72 -24.63 14.80
C ASN A 183 10.74 -25.69 14.37
#